data_AF-A0A3D0HZ75-F1
#
_entry.id   AF-A0A3D0HZ75-F1
#
_cell.length_a   1.000
_cell.length_b   1.000
_cell.length_c   1.000
_cell.angle_alpha   90.00
_cell.angle_beta   90.00
_cell.angle_gamma   90.00
#
_symmetry.space_group_name_H-M   'P 1'
#
loop_
_entity.id
_entity.type
_entity.pdbx_description
1 polymer ?
#
loop_
_entity_poly.entity_id
_entity_poly.type
_entity_poly.pdbx_seq_one_letter_code
_entity_poly.pdbx_strand_id
1 'polypeptide(L)'
;MMIPLNFPPANLVISTTDQSVMVFDRIRRRHVALTPEEWVRQHLIHYLVEHRGYRPSLISVEAKLKLNRMTRRADVVCWVDPNSKPWLVAECKAPEVDLSQMVLDQALRYNMVLNAKYVLITNGLIHVCYEMPGSGTTAKMIGVIPDAPSFI
;
A
#
# COMPACT_ATOMS: atom_id res chain seq x y z
N MET A 1 -8.96 15.92 6.12
CA MET A 1 -8.33 17.10 5.49
C MET A 1 -7.04 16.65 4.83
N MET A 2 -6.67 17.14 3.64
CA MET A 2 -5.38 16.78 3.05
C MET A 2 -4.27 17.55 3.78
N ILE A 3 -3.46 16.83 4.54
CA ILE A 3 -2.34 17.38 5.32
C ILE A 3 -1.01 16.89 4.73
N PRO A 4 0.11 17.59 5.01
CA PRO A 4 1.44 17.06 4.73
C PRO A 4 1.64 15.69 5.39
N LEU A 5 2.15 14.73 4.63
CA LEU A 5 2.46 13.37 5.09
C LEU A 5 3.97 13.18 5.24
N ASN A 6 4.38 12.16 6.00
CA ASN A 6 5.78 11.78 6.22
C ASN A 6 6.33 10.94 5.05
N PHE A 7 6.08 11.40 3.83
CA PHE A 7 6.68 10.88 2.59
C PHE A 7 7.50 11.99 1.91
N PRO A 8 8.46 11.63 1.04
CA PRO A 8 9.04 12.60 0.11
C PRO A 8 7.96 13.28 -0.75
N PRO A 9 8.24 14.47 -1.32
CA PRO A 9 7.31 15.17 -2.19
C PRO A 9 6.80 14.28 -3.33
N ALA A 10 5.47 14.25 -3.52
CA ALA A 10 4.83 13.48 -4.57
C ALA A 10 4.25 14.39 -5.66
N ASN A 11 4.63 14.14 -6.91
CA ASN A 11 4.08 14.85 -8.07
C ASN A 11 2.74 14.21 -8.48
N LEU A 12 1.68 14.53 -7.73
CA LEU A 12 0.33 14.03 -8.00
C LEU A 12 -0.44 14.97 -8.92
N VAL A 13 -1.09 14.41 -9.95
CA VAL A 13 -1.99 15.17 -10.83
C VAL A 13 -3.35 15.25 -10.18
N ILE A 14 -3.67 16.40 -9.59
CA ILE A 14 -4.92 16.69 -8.92
C ILE A 14 -5.77 17.59 -9.82
N SER A 15 -7.06 17.22 -9.97
CA SER A 15 -8.04 18.02 -10.69
C SER A 15 -9.22 18.31 -9.77
N THR A 16 -9.65 19.56 -9.72
CA THR A 16 -10.82 19.98 -8.96
C THR A 16 -12.00 20.20 -9.90
N THR A 17 -13.14 19.62 -9.56
CA THR A 17 -14.45 19.93 -10.16
C THR A 17 -15.31 20.65 -9.13
N ASP A 18 -16.43 21.22 -9.55
CA ASP A 18 -17.37 21.92 -8.65
C ASP A 18 -17.90 21.03 -7.51
N GLN A 19 -17.83 19.70 -7.67
CA GLN A 19 -18.41 18.72 -6.74
C GLN A 19 -17.36 17.89 -5.99
N SER A 20 -16.13 17.77 -6.51
CA SER A 20 -15.14 16.86 -5.93
C SER A 20 -13.71 17.18 -6.35
N VAL A 21 -12.77 16.84 -5.45
CA VAL A 21 -11.34 16.79 -5.77
C VAL A 21 -10.99 15.38 -6.21
N MET A 22 -10.32 15.27 -7.34
CA MET A 22 -9.93 14.00 -7.96
C MET A 22 -8.42 13.95 -8.12
N VAL A 23 -7.85 12.75 -8.11
CA VAL A 23 -6.43 12.50 -8.40
C VAL A 23 -6.30 11.46 -9.49
N PHE A 24 -5.36 11.66 -10.43
CA PHE A 24 -5.04 10.63 -11.41
C PHE A 24 -4.21 9.53 -10.77
N ASP A 25 -4.77 8.34 -10.65
CA ASP A 25 -4.04 7.16 -10.22
C ASP A 25 -3.28 6.56 -11.41
N ARG A 26 -1.95 6.65 -11.38
CA ARG A 26 -1.08 6.16 -12.47
C ARG A 26 -1.10 4.64 -12.66
N ILE A 27 -1.45 3.88 -11.62
CA ILE A 27 -1.52 2.41 -11.66
C ILE A 27 -2.87 1.98 -12.25
N ARG A 28 -3.97 2.56 -11.77
CA ARG A 28 -5.34 2.30 -12.28
C ARG A 28 -5.64 3.02 -13.60
N ARG A 29 -4.78 3.96 -14.01
CA ARG A 29 -4.87 4.79 -15.24
C ARG A 29 -6.20 5.52 -15.38
N ARG A 30 -6.71 6.07 -14.27
CA ARG A 30 -7.99 6.81 -14.21
C ARG A 30 -7.98 7.83 -13.07
N HIS A 31 -8.85 8.84 -13.17
CA HIS A 31 -9.11 9.74 -12.05
C HIS A 31 -9.99 9.04 -11.01
N VAL A 32 -9.66 9.23 -9.73
CA VAL A 32 -10.40 8.71 -8.57
C VAL A 32 -10.65 9.83 -7.57
N ALA A 33 -11.70 9.68 -6.76
CA ALA A 33 -12.01 10.64 -5.70
C ALA A 33 -10.85 10.72 -4.70
N LEU A 34 -10.37 11.94 -4.45
CA LEU A 34 -9.24 12.16 -3.56
C LEU A 34 -9.72 12.24 -2.10
N THR A 35 -10.02 11.06 -1.54
CA THR A 35 -10.32 10.92 -0.12
C THR A 35 -9.04 11.02 0.72
N PRO A 36 -9.13 11.26 2.05
CA PRO A 36 -7.94 11.24 2.91
C PRO A 36 -7.15 9.92 2.88
N GLU A 37 -7.83 8.78 2.75
CA GLU A 37 -7.18 7.47 2.58
C GLU A 37 -6.52 7.35 1.19
N GLU A 38 -7.17 7.83 0.14
CA GLU A 38 -6.60 7.85 -1.22
C GLU A 38 -5.38 8.77 -1.31
N TRP A 39 -5.36 9.88 -0.57
CA TRP A 39 -4.19 10.75 -0.45
C TRP A 39 -2.97 10.00 0.09
N VAL A 40 -3.15 9.20 1.16
CA VAL A 40 -2.10 8.33 1.71
C VAL A 40 -1.69 7.26 0.71
N ARG A 41 -2.67 6.61 0.05
CA ARG A 41 -2.43 5.56 -0.94
C ARG A 41 -1.59 6.07 -2.12
N GLN A 42 -1.93 7.23 -2.68
CA GLN A 42 -1.18 7.81 -3.80
C GLN A 42 0.23 8.24 -3.40
N HIS A 43 0.43 8.78 -2.19
CA HIS A 43 1.77 9.09 -1.68
C HIS A 43 2.62 7.82 -1.49
N LEU A 44 2.03 6.76 -0.94
CA LEU A 44 2.70 5.47 -0.81
C LEU A 44 3.11 4.93 -2.17
N ILE A 45 2.22 4.94 -3.16
CA ILE A 45 2.54 4.47 -4.53
C ILE A 45 3.68 5.29 -5.13
N HIS A 46 3.62 6.62 -5.03
CA HIS A 46 4.69 7.50 -5.52
C HIS A 46 6.02 7.18 -4.82
N TYR A 47 6.00 7.04 -3.49
CA TYR A 47 7.17 6.69 -2.71
C TYR A 47 7.78 5.35 -3.12
N LEU A 48 6.94 4.32 -3.28
CA LEU A 48 7.39 2.99 -3.68
C LEU A 48 8.07 3.02 -5.05
N VAL A 49 7.48 3.73 -6.02
CA VAL A 49 8.01 3.79 -7.38
C VAL A 49 9.28 4.64 -7.46
N GLU A 50 9.22 5.88 -6.98
CA GLU A 50 10.27 6.87 -7.23
C GLU A 50 11.45 6.76 -6.26
N HIS A 51 11.24 6.18 -5.07
CA HIS A 51 12.26 6.13 -4.02
C HIS A 51 12.63 4.72 -3.56
N ARG A 52 11.82 3.70 -3.88
CA ARG A 52 12.05 2.32 -3.42
C ARG A 52 12.22 1.31 -4.56
N GLY A 53 12.25 1.77 -5.81
CA GLY A 53 12.56 0.93 -6.98
C GLY A 53 11.44 -0.02 -7.44
N TYR A 54 10.20 0.17 -6.96
CA TYR A 54 9.09 -0.68 -7.36
C TYR A 54 8.62 -0.34 -8.77
N ARG A 55 8.48 -1.35 -9.64
CA ARG A 55 8.02 -1.15 -11.01
C ARG A 55 6.50 -0.93 -11.03
N PRO A 56 5.97 0.16 -11.62
CA PRO A 56 4.52 0.42 -11.68
C PRO A 56 3.69 -0.73 -12.27
N SER A 57 4.25 -1.44 -13.26
CA SER A 57 3.59 -2.59 -13.90
C SER A 57 3.45 -3.82 -12.98
N LEU A 58 4.16 -3.83 -11.85
CA LEU A 58 4.14 -4.87 -10.82
C LEU A 58 3.52 -4.37 -9.52
N ILE A 59 2.70 -3.32 -9.59
CA ILE A 59 1.88 -2.83 -8.50
C ILE A 59 0.41 -3.00 -8.89
N SER A 60 -0.39 -3.51 -7.96
CA SER A 60 -1.85 -3.56 -8.10
C SER A 60 -2.48 -2.75 -6.98
N VAL A 61 -3.50 -1.98 -7.35
CA VAL A 61 -4.28 -1.14 -6.43
C VAL A 61 -5.69 -1.70 -6.31
N GLU A 62 -6.20 -1.79 -5.08
CA GLU A 62 -7.49 -2.43 -4.77
C GLU A 62 -7.56 -3.91 -5.24
N ALA A 63 -6.46 -4.65 -5.06
CA ALA A 63 -6.31 -6.03 -5.51
C ALA A 63 -7.35 -6.95 -4.85
N LYS A 64 -8.19 -7.58 -5.67
CA LYS A 64 -9.27 -8.46 -5.19
C LYS A 64 -8.70 -9.75 -4.57
N LEU A 65 -9.18 -10.07 -3.38
CA LEU A 65 -8.85 -11.27 -2.62
C LEU A 65 -10.13 -12.05 -2.32
N LYS A 66 -10.10 -13.36 -2.49
CA LYS A 66 -11.15 -14.25 -1.98
C LYS A 66 -10.75 -14.69 -0.58
N LEU A 67 -11.43 -14.16 0.43
CA LEU A 67 -11.25 -14.56 1.82
C LEU A 67 -12.55 -15.22 2.30
N ASN A 68 -12.50 -16.53 2.54
CA ASN A 68 -13.68 -17.36 2.78
C ASN A 68 -14.70 -17.20 1.63
N ARG A 69 -15.96 -16.87 1.95
CA ARG A 69 -17.03 -16.62 0.97
C ARG A 69 -17.14 -15.15 0.54
N MET A 70 -16.26 -14.26 1.02
CA MET A 70 -16.35 -12.83 0.75
C MET A 70 -15.19 -12.35 -0.12
N THR A 71 -15.50 -11.45 -1.05
CA THR A 71 -14.46 -10.72 -1.77
C THR A 71 -14.03 -9.51 -0.94
N ARG A 72 -12.72 -9.36 -0.78
CA ARG A 72 -12.06 -8.22 -0.12
C ARG A 72 -11.05 -7.60 -1.09
N ARG A 73 -10.50 -6.44 -0.74
CA ARG A 73 -9.49 -5.74 -1.54
C ARG A 73 -8.35 -5.32 -0.63
N ALA A 74 -7.13 -5.66 -1.01
CA ALA A 74 -5.95 -5.04 -0.42
C ALA A 74 -5.66 -3.74 -1.16
N ASP A 75 -5.24 -2.70 -0.43
CA ASP A 75 -5.07 -1.37 -1.03
C ASP A 75 -3.95 -1.33 -2.06
N VAL A 76 -2.78 -1.86 -1.69
CA VAL A 76 -1.62 -1.95 -2.58
C VAL A 76 -0.97 -3.33 -2.41
N VAL A 77 -0.71 -3.99 -3.53
CA VAL A 77 0.07 -5.23 -3.58
C VAL A 77 1.18 -5.04 -4.60
N CYS A 78 2.39 -5.42 -4.24
CA CYS A 78 3.57 -5.28 -5.08
C CYS A 78 4.22 -6.63 -5.33
N TRP A 79 4.71 -6.84 -6.54
CA TRP A 79 5.44 -8.04 -6.94
C TRP A 79 6.86 -7.70 -7.36
N VAL A 80 7.73 -8.69 -7.25
CA VAL A 80 9.10 -8.62 -7.72
C VAL A 80 9.17 -9.03 -9.20
N ASP A 81 8.40 -10.05 -9.56
CA ASP A 81 8.15 -10.49 -10.94
C ASP A 81 6.72 -11.05 -11.09
N PRO A 82 6.17 -11.17 -12.31
CA PRO A 82 4.78 -11.61 -12.51
C PRO A 82 4.45 -13.01 -11.98
N ASN A 83 5.45 -13.86 -11.77
CA ASN A 83 5.29 -15.25 -11.32
C ASN A 83 5.66 -15.43 -9.85
N SER A 84 6.11 -14.36 -9.16
CA SER A 84 6.48 -14.43 -7.76
C SER A 84 5.27 -14.39 -6.84
N LYS A 85 5.48 -14.83 -5.60
CA LYS A 85 4.62 -14.37 -4.51
C LYS A 85 4.77 -12.84 -4.37
N PRO A 86 3.74 -12.13 -3.88
CA PRO A 86 3.86 -10.71 -3.60
C PRO A 86 5.07 -10.41 -2.70
N TRP A 87 5.74 -9.30 -2.97
CA TRP A 87 6.81 -8.79 -2.12
C TRP A 87 6.23 -8.09 -0.89
N LEU A 88 5.27 -7.20 -1.14
CA LEU A 88 4.69 -6.29 -0.17
C LEU A 88 3.18 -6.24 -0.37
N VAL A 89 2.44 -6.35 0.72
CA VAL A 89 1.03 -5.93 0.80
C VAL A 89 0.93 -4.75 1.76
N ALA A 90 0.19 -3.71 1.38
CA ALA A 90 -0.05 -2.56 2.22
C ALA A 90 -1.53 -2.27 2.41
N GLU A 91 -1.88 -1.86 3.63
CA GLU A 91 -3.17 -1.27 3.99
C GLU A 91 -2.96 0.21 4.33
N CYS A 92 -3.73 1.07 3.66
CA CYS A 92 -3.71 2.51 3.85
C CYS A 92 -4.91 2.94 4.69
N LYS A 93 -4.74 3.94 5.54
CA LYS A 93 -5.81 4.61 6.26
C LYS A 93 -5.69 6.12 6.11
N ALA A 94 -6.78 6.84 6.39
CA ALA A 94 -6.74 8.29 6.48
C ALA A 94 -5.77 8.75 7.58
N PRO A 95 -5.12 9.92 7.47
CA PRO A 95 -4.11 10.38 8.43
C PRO A 95 -4.57 10.45 9.88
N GLU A 96 -5.84 10.78 10.10
CA GLU A 96 -6.47 10.84 11.42
C GLU A 96 -6.78 9.47 12.05
N VAL A 97 -6.60 8.37 11.32
CA VAL A 97 -6.90 7.02 11.80
C VAL A 97 -5.66 6.41 12.43
N ASP A 98 -5.80 5.99 13.68
CA ASP A 98 -4.74 5.27 14.40
C ASP A 98 -4.47 3.88 13.79
N LEU A 99 -3.19 3.55 13.66
CA LEU A 99 -2.72 2.24 13.22
C LEU A 99 -2.80 1.20 14.35
N SER A 100 -4.03 0.91 14.77
CA SER A 100 -4.35 -0.04 15.83
C SER A 100 -4.06 -1.50 15.43
N GLN A 101 -4.08 -2.40 16.42
CA GLN A 101 -4.02 -3.85 16.21
C GLN A 101 -5.09 -4.34 15.22
N MET A 102 -6.27 -3.72 15.18
CA MET A 102 -7.34 -4.10 14.24
C MET A 102 -6.96 -3.85 12.77
N VAL A 103 -6.21 -2.77 12.49
CA VAL A 103 -5.69 -2.47 11.16
C VAL A 103 -4.60 -3.47 10.79
N LEU A 104 -3.71 -3.79 11.73
CA LEU A 104 -2.71 -4.83 11.54
C LEU A 104 -3.35 -6.19 11.25
N ASP A 105 -4.36 -6.60 12.02
CA ASP A 105 -5.09 -7.86 11.82
C ASP A 105 -5.78 -7.91 10.46
N GLN A 106 -6.26 -6.78 9.95
CA GLN A 106 -6.82 -6.69 8.60
C GLN A 106 -5.75 -7.01 7.55
N ALA A 107 -4.59 -6.36 7.63
CA ALA A 107 -3.47 -6.58 6.71
C ALA A 107 -2.94 -8.02 6.81
N LEU A 108 -2.81 -8.57 8.01
CA LEU A 108 -2.39 -9.96 8.24
C LEU A 108 -3.38 -10.96 7.65
N ARG A 109 -4.70 -10.73 7.78
CA ARG A 109 -5.72 -11.59 7.15
C ARG A 109 -5.62 -11.60 5.62
N TYR A 110 -5.32 -10.46 5.00
CA TYR A 110 -5.06 -10.41 3.56
C TYR A 110 -3.79 -11.19 3.22
N ASN A 111 -2.77 -11.07 4.06
CA ASN A 111 -1.52 -11.76 3.87
C ASN A 111 -1.62 -13.29 4.02
N MET A 112 -2.58 -13.82 4.76
CA MET A 112 -2.84 -15.28 4.80
C MET A 112 -3.19 -15.87 3.43
N VAL A 113 -3.77 -15.06 2.53
CA VAL A 113 -4.10 -15.46 1.16
C VAL A 113 -2.94 -15.15 0.22
N LEU A 114 -2.35 -13.97 0.36
CA LEU A 114 -1.31 -13.46 -0.53
C LEU A 114 0.06 -14.09 -0.31
N ASN A 115 0.38 -14.45 0.94
CA ASN A 115 1.70 -14.91 1.37
C ASN A 115 2.84 -13.97 0.94
N ALA A 116 2.63 -12.66 1.13
CA ALA A 116 3.64 -11.64 0.86
C ALA A 116 4.77 -11.69 1.89
N LYS A 117 5.99 -11.33 1.47
CA LYS A 117 7.14 -11.26 2.38
C LYS A 117 7.03 -10.13 3.39
N TYR A 118 6.44 -9.00 3.00
CA TYR A 118 6.27 -7.84 3.86
C TYR A 118 4.80 -7.41 3.95
N VAL A 119 4.39 -7.00 5.15
CA VAL A 119 3.09 -6.41 5.44
C VAL A 119 3.31 -4.99 5.94
N LEU A 120 2.64 -4.02 5.34
CA LEU A 120 2.71 -2.61 5.72
C LEU A 120 1.31 -2.14 6.12
N ILE A 121 1.25 -1.38 7.20
CA ILE A 121 0.10 -0.53 7.50
C ILE A 121 0.58 0.92 7.59
N THR A 122 -0.18 1.85 7.03
CA THR A 122 0.18 3.26 7.06
C THR A 122 -1.02 4.20 7.03
N ASN A 123 -0.92 5.30 7.77
CA ASN A 123 -1.82 6.45 7.66
C ASN A 123 -1.10 7.68 7.07
N GLY A 124 0.08 7.47 6.49
CA GLY A 124 0.91 8.51 5.90
C GLY A 124 1.72 9.36 6.89
N LEU A 125 1.36 9.38 8.17
CA LEU A 125 2.19 10.00 9.22
C LEU A 125 3.05 8.95 9.93
N ILE A 126 2.49 7.76 10.11
CA ILE A 126 3.12 6.60 10.71
C ILE A 126 3.13 5.48 9.67
N HIS A 127 4.22 4.73 9.65
CA HIS A 127 4.40 3.55 8.82
C HIS A 127 4.87 2.42 9.73
N VAL A 128 4.14 1.30 9.75
CA VAL A 128 4.54 0.11 10.49
C VAL A 128 4.65 -1.03 9.52
N CYS A 129 5.85 -1.59 9.39
CA CYS A 129 6.13 -2.67 8.46
C CYS A 129 6.61 -3.90 9.21
N TYR A 130 6.17 -5.07 8.76
CA TYR A 130 6.54 -6.37 9.28
C TYR A 130 7.14 -7.23 8.17
N GLU A 131 8.26 -7.87 8.47
CA GLU A 131 8.77 -8.99 7.70
C GLU A 131 8.12 -10.29 8.20
N MET A 132 7.56 -11.03 7.26
CA MET A 132 6.92 -12.31 7.53
C MET A 132 7.96 -13.42 7.51
N PRO A 133 7.86 -14.40 8.43
CA PRO A 133 8.82 -15.49 8.48
C PRO A 133 8.68 -16.38 7.24
N GLY A 134 9.82 -16.78 6.66
CA GLY A 134 9.84 -17.80 5.60
C GLY A 134 9.48 -19.20 6.13
N SER A 135 9.79 -19.45 7.40
CA SER A 135 9.44 -20.66 8.17
C SER A 135 9.27 -20.26 9.65
N GLY A 136 8.13 -20.62 10.27
CA GLY A 136 7.79 -20.23 11.64
C GLY A 136 6.55 -19.34 11.71
N THR A 137 6.27 -18.77 12.89
CA THR A 137 5.02 -18.03 13.17
C THR A 137 5.21 -16.55 13.53
N THR A 138 6.43 -16.12 13.84
CA THR A 138 6.68 -14.77 14.37
C THR A 138 7.04 -13.79 13.25
N ALA A 139 6.18 -12.80 13.02
CA ALA A 139 6.49 -11.65 12.19
C ALA A 139 7.43 -10.69 12.94
N LYS A 140 8.41 -10.12 12.24
CA LYS A 140 9.37 -9.16 12.80
C LYS A 140 9.02 -7.76 12.34
N MET A 141 8.77 -6.84 13.27
CA MET A 141 8.64 -5.43 12.93
C MET A 141 9.99 -4.91 12.40
N ILE A 142 9.95 -4.22 11.27
CA ILE A 142 11.10 -3.56 10.66
C ILE A 142 10.84 -2.05 10.63
N GLY A 143 11.89 -1.26 10.93
CA GLY A 143 11.78 0.20 11.03
C GLY A 143 11.72 0.94 9.69
N VAL A 144 11.66 0.22 8.57
CA VAL A 144 11.69 0.80 7.22
C VAL A 144 10.75 0.05 6.28
N ILE A 145 10.22 0.77 5.29
CA ILE A 145 9.55 0.15 4.13
C ILE A 145 10.67 -0.39 3.22
N PRO A 146 10.65 -1.69 2.87
CA PRO A 146 11.74 -2.32 2.13
C PRO A 146 11.78 -1.84 0.68
N ASP A 147 12.99 -1.75 0.12
CA ASP A 147 13.17 -1.55 -1.31
C ASP A 147 12.69 -2.78 -2.10
N ALA A 148 12.35 -2.58 -3.37
CA ALA A 148 12.19 -3.69 -4.29
C ALA A 148 13.57 -4.38 -4.48
N PRO A 149 13.62 -5.72 -4.60
CA PRO A 149 14.87 -6.41 -4.86
C PRO A 149 15.54 -5.87 -6.12
N SER A 150 16.81 -5.51 -6.01
CA SER A 150 17.64 -5.21 -7.18
C SER A 150 18.01 -6.54 -7.82
N PHE A 151 17.45 -6.84 -8.98
CA PHE A 151 17.99 -7.89 -9.82
C PHE A 151 19.20 -7.33 -10.57
N ILE A 152 20.38 -7.87 -10.26
CA ILE A 152 21.58 -7.72 -11.06
C ILE A 152 21.37 -8.47 -12.37
#